data_AF-A0A2H3GIQ7-F1
#
_entry.id   AF-A0A2H3GIQ7-F1
#
_cell.length_a   1.000
_cell.length_b   1.000
_cell.length_c   1.000
_cell.angle_alpha   90.00
_cell.angle_beta   90.00
_cell.angle_gamma   90.00
#
_symmetry.space_group_name_H-M   'P 1'
#
loop_
_entity.id
_entity.type
_entity.pdbx_description
1 polymer ?
#
loop_
_entity_poly.entity_id
_entity_poly.type
_entity_poly.pdbx_seq_one_letter_code
_entity_poly.pdbx_strand_id
1 'polypeptide(L)'
;MEHQPAVHYTVDPSTNPSSWPPPAPGFGTVINRVEVIFININGDSNFCILRTGTNEHVHHAVTQVTKHIARGLYRIISMNVSEYSCVVVMSTEKSKEELLFRNGFPWDRPNDP
;
A
#
# COMPACT_ATOMS: atom_id res chain seq x y z
N MET A 1 -6.14 21.01 26.55
CA MET A 1 -6.37 20.00 25.49
C MET A 1 -7.83 19.61 25.58
N GLU A 2 -8.67 20.10 24.68
CA GLU A 2 -10.08 19.69 24.67
C GLU A 2 -10.21 18.28 24.08
N HIS A 3 -10.91 17.41 24.81
CA HIS A 3 -11.32 16.10 24.31
C HIS A 3 -12.39 16.29 23.23
N GLN A 4 -12.03 16.09 21.96
CA GLN A 4 -13.05 15.91 20.92
C GLN A 4 -13.79 14.60 21.16
N PRO A 5 -15.14 14.60 21.24
CA PRO A 5 -15.91 13.38 21.43
C PRO A 5 -15.77 12.47 20.20
N ALA A 6 -15.45 11.20 20.44
CA ALA A 6 -15.39 10.20 19.39
C ALA A 6 -16.80 10.03 18.79
N VAL A 7 -16.94 10.34 17.49
CA VAL A 7 -18.18 10.14 16.77
C VAL A 7 -18.32 8.65 16.44
N HIS A 8 -19.14 7.95 17.21
CA HIS A 8 -19.52 6.57 16.92
C HIS A 8 -20.73 6.56 16.00
N TYR A 9 -20.54 6.16 14.74
CA TYR A 9 -21.65 5.87 13.84
C TYR A 9 -21.92 4.37 13.82
N THR A 10 -23.18 3.98 13.98
CA THR A 10 -23.65 2.59 13.80
C THR A 10 -24.32 2.54 12.44
N VAL A 11 -23.74 1.83 11.48
CA VAL A 11 -24.34 1.64 10.14
C VAL A 11 -25.16 0.38 10.16
N ASP A 12 -26.45 0.49 9.87
CA ASP A 12 -27.29 -0.67 9.57
C ASP A 12 -27.11 -1.04 8.09
N PRO A 13 -26.52 -2.20 7.76
CA PRO A 13 -26.27 -2.61 6.38
C PRO A 13 -27.54 -2.87 5.57
N SER A 14 -28.72 -2.87 6.19
CA SER A 14 -30.03 -2.98 5.52
C SER A 14 -30.59 -1.64 5.03
N THR A 15 -30.00 -0.50 5.43
CA THR A 15 -30.44 0.82 4.95
C THR A 15 -29.79 1.21 3.61
N ASN A 16 -30.59 1.85 2.75
CA ASN A 16 -30.16 2.31 1.43
C ASN A 16 -28.89 3.21 1.55
N PRO A 17 -27.78 2.85 0.86
CA PRO A 17 -26.54 3.63 0.90
C PRO A 17 -26.70 5.11 0.51
N SER A 18 -27.73 5.43 -0.27
CA SER A 18 -28.00 6.81 -0.68
C SER A 18 -28.52 7.71 0.45
N SER A 19 -28.97 7.15 1.58
CA SER A 19 -29.45 7.92 2.74
C SER A 19 -28.41 8.03 3.86
N TRP A 20 -27.19 7.55 3.64
CA TRP A 20 -26.14 7.64 4.64
C TRP A 20 -25.64 9.08 4.75
N PRO A 21 -25.33 9.56 5.97
CA PRO A 21 -24.73 10.87 6.14
C PRO A 21 -23.42 10.92 5.35
N PRO A 22 -23.11 12.04 4.66
CA PRO A 22 -21.86 12.16 3.93
C PRO A 22 -20.69 11.99 4.92
N PRO A 23 -19.61 11.29 4.52
CA PRO A 23 -18.46 11.13 5.38
C PRO A 23 -17.92 12.51 5.79
N ALA A 24 -17.53 12.64 7.05
CA ALA A 24 -16.95 13.89 7.55
C ALA A 24 -15.79 14.32 6.64
N PRO A 25 -15.72 15.60 6.23
CA PRO A 25 -14.63 16.10 5.40
C PRO A 25 -13.32 16.00 6.20
N GLY A 26 -12.55 14.95 5.97
CA GLY A 26 -11.33 14.69 6.73
C GLY A 26 -10.66 13.34 6.52
N PHE A 27 -11.39 12.33 6.02
CA PHE A 27 -10.81 11.00 5.74
C PHE A 27 -11.24 10.52 4.37
N GLY A 28 -10.68 11.11 3.32
CA GLY A 28 -10.73 10.51 1.99
C GLY A 28 -9.88 9.24 2.00
N THR A 29 -10.50 8.07 2.11
CA THR A 29 -9.81 6.81 1.81
C THR A 29 -9.36 6.90 0.36
N VAL A 30 -8.04 6.90 0.14
CA VAL A 30 -7.48 6.85 -1.21
C VAL A 30 -7.75 5.45 -1.76
N ILE A 31 -8.73 5.33 -2.64
CA ILE A 31 -9.05 4.10 -3.34
C ILE A 31 -8.25 4.10 -4.65
N ASN A 32 -7.31 3.15 -4.75
CA ASN A 32 -6.58 2.90 -5.99
C ASN A 32 -7.29 1.80 -6.78
N ARG A 33 -7.22 1.86 -8.11
CA ARG A 33 -7.71 0.77 -8.98
C ARG A 33 -7.08 -0.58 -8.63
N VAL A 34 -5.78 -0.57 -8.35
CA VAL A 34 -5.02 -1.73 -7.91
C VAL A 34 -4.39 -1.42 -6.56
N GLU A 35 -4.76 -2.18 -5.53
CA GLU A 35 -4.11 -2.12 -4.23
C GLU A 35 -2.81 -2.93 -4.27
N VAL A 36 -1.70 -2.35 -3.77
CA VAL A 36 -0.42 -3.03 -3.68
C VAL A 36 0.05 -3.06 -2.23
N ILE A 37 0.31 -4.25 -1.71
CA ILE A 37 0.70 -4.47 -0.32
C ILE A 37 2.04 -5.18 -0.29
N PHE A 38 3.04 -4.55 0.33
CA PHE A 38 4.33 -5.17 0.61
C PHE A 38 4.39 -5.58 2.07
N ILE A 39 4.76 -6.83 2.33
CA ILE A 39 4.93 -7.41 3.66
C ILE A 39 6.36 -7.93 3.75
N ASN A 40 7.15 -7.37 4.65
CA ASN A 40 8.49 -7.87 4.94
C ASN A 40 8.44 -8.82 6.13
N ILE A 41 8.97 -10.03 5.93
CA ILE A 41 9.01 -11.05 6.98
C ILE A 41 10.33 -11.04 7.77
N ASN A 42 11.31 -10.24 7.34
CA ASN A 42 12.58 -10.13 8.05
C ASN A 42 12.41 -9.20 9.27
N GLY A 43 12.57 -9.77 10.46
CA GLY A 43 12.41 -9.06 11.74
C GLY A 43 13.56 -8.10 12.09
N ASP A 44 14.69 -8.17 11.39
CA ASP A 44 15.85 -7.30 11.63
C ASP A 44 15.70 -5.92 10.94
N SER A 45 14.71 -5.76 10.05
CA SER A 45 14.38 -4.49 9.40
C SER A 45 13.24 -3.77 10.12
N ASN A 46 13.32 -2.43 10.18
CA ASN A 46 12.21 -1.58 10.65
C ASN A 46 11.13 -1.33 9.59
N PHE A 47 11.25 -1.93 8.40
CA PHE A 47 10.21 -1.97 7.39
C PHE A 47 9.39 -3.25 7.56
N CYS A 48 8.13 -3.14 8.00
CA CYS A 48 7.24 -4.31 8.19
C CYS A 48 6.18 -4.43 7.10
N ILE A 49 5.44 -3.35 6.85
CA ILE A 49 4.34 -3.34 5.88
C ILE A 49 4.25 -1.98 5.18
N LEU A 50 3.90 -1.99 3.90
CA LEU A 50 3.52 -0.82 3.14
C LEU A 50 2.27 -1.14 2.31
N ARG A 51 1.20 -0.36 2.52
CA ARG A 51 0.02 -0.35 1.66
C ARG A 51 0.09 0.87 0.75
N THR A 52 -0.03 0.63 -0.53
CA THR A 52 -0.03 1.65 -1.58
C THR A 52 -0.96 1.18 -2.71
N GLY A 53 -0.89 1.81 -3.86
CA GLY A 53 -1.61 1.36 -5.03
C GLY A 53 -1.34 2.24 -6.24
N THR A 54 -1.89 1.81 -7.36
CA THR A 54 -1.84 2.54 -8.63
C THR A 54 -3.22 2.56 -9.25
N ASN A 55 -3.49 3.60 -10.05
CA ASN A 55 -4.69 3.68 -10.88
C ASN A 55 -4.49 3.04 -12.28
N GLU A 56 -3.29 2.55 -12.56
CA GLU A 56 -2.97 1.78 -13.77
C GLU A 56 -3.45 0.33 -13.69
N HIS A 57 -3.17 -0.44 -14.74
CA HIS A 57 -3.42 -1.89 -14.77
C HIS A 57 -2.45 -2.64 -13.82
N VAL A 58 -2.85 -3.82 -13.34
CA VAL A 58 -2.02 -4.63 -12.42
C VAL A 58 -0.64 -4.98 -13.00
N HIS A 59 -0.50 -5.03 -14.33
CA HIS A 59 0.79 -5.23 -15.01
C HIS A 59 1.81 -4.14 -14.64
N HIS A 60 1.38 -2.91 -14.38
CA HIS A 60 2.24 -1.85 -13.90
C HIS A 60 2.85 -2.21 -12.54
N ALA A 61 2.02 -2.64 -11.59
CA ALA A 61 2.48 -3.08 -10.26
C ALA A 61 3.46 -4.26 -10.35
N VAL A 62 3.14 -5.27 -11.17
CA VAL A 62 4.03 -6.44 -11.38
C VAL A 62 5.38 -6.02 -11.98
N THR A 63 5.36 -5.09 -12.95
CA THR A 63 6.59 -4.57 -13.57
C THR A 63 7.47 -3.88 -12.54
N GLN A 64 6.88 -3.03 -11.70
CA GLN A 64 7.58 -2.32 -10.64
C GLN A 64 8.21 -3.29 -9.63
N VAL A 65 7.45 -4.29 -9.17
CA VAL A 65 7.99 -5.36 -8.31
C VAL A 65 9.19 -6.06 -8.95
N THR A 66 9.08 -6.41 -10.23
CA THR A 66 10.16 -7.09 -10.95
C THR A 66 11.42 -6.24 -11.04
N LYS A 67 11.29 -4.93 -11.30
CA LYS A 67 12.43 -3.99 -11.30
C LYS A 67 13.11 -3.92 -9.93
N HIS A 68 12.34 -3.84 -8.84
CA HIS A 68 12.91 -3.82 -7.49
C HIS A 68 13.71 -5.08 -7.17
N ILE A 69 13.23 -6.25 -7.63
CA ILE A 69 13.93 -7.53 -7.48
C ILE A 69 15.22 -7.53 -8.30
N ALA A 70 15.17 -7.07 -9.55
CA ALA A 70 16.34 -6.97 -10.41
C ALA A 70 17.42 -6.04 -9.83
N ARG A 71 17.02 -4.99 -9.12
CA ARG A 71 17.91 -4.08 -8.37
C ARG A 71 18.41 -4.62 -7.03
N GLY A 72 17.94 -5.80 -6.61
CA GLY A 72 18.35 -6.42 -5.34
C GLY A 72 17.84 -5.69 -4.10
N LEU A 73 16.71 -4.97 -4.19
CA LEU A 73 16.14 -4.27 -3.03
C LEU A 73 15.60 -5.24 -1.97
N TYR A 74 15.09 -6.39 -2.42
CA TYR A 74 14.57 -7.46 -1.57
C TYR A 74 14.53 -8.78 -2.33
N ARG A 75 14.42 -9.87 -1.58
CA ARG A 75 14.10 -11.19 -2.14
C ARG A 75 12.60 -11.42 -2.04
N ILE A 76 11.99 -11.85 -3.15
CA ILE A 76 10.59 -12.26 -3.15
C ILE A 76 10.44 -13.65 -2.51
N ILE A 77 9.47 -13.78 -1.62
CA ILE A 77 9.08 -15.05 -0.98
C ILE A 77 7.79 -15.57 -1.62
N SER A 78 6.81 -14.69 -1.79
CA SER A 78 5.55 -15.00 -2.46
C SER A 78 4.95 -13.74 -3.08
N MET A 79 4.18 -13.91 -4.15
CA MET A 79 3.41 -12.85 -4.78
C MET A 79 2.03 -13.37 -5.18
N ASN A 80 0.97 -12.72 -4.72
CA ASN A 80 -0.39 -13.01 -5.13
C ASN A 80 -0.93 -11.84 -5.95
N VAL A 81 -1.43 -12.12 -7.14
CA VAL A 81 -1.83 -11.08 -8.11
C VAL A 81 -3.23 -11.39 -8.64
N SER A 82 -4.09 -10.38 -8.61
CA SER A 82 -5.43 -10.36 -9.18
C SER A 82 -5.64 -9.05 -9.93
N GLU A 83 -6.76 -8.89 -10.62
CA GLU A 83 -7.05 -7.68 -11.38
C GLU A 83 -6.97 -6.39 -10.54
N TYR A 84 -7.34 -6.46 -9.26
CA TYR A 84 -7.45 -5.30 -8.36
C TYR A 84 -6.47 -5.32 -7.19
N SER A 85 -5.62 -6.33 -7.07
CA SER A 85 -4.71 -6.46 -5.93
C SER A 85 -3.40 -7.16 -6.29
N CYS A 86 -2.30 -6.65 -5.73
CA CYS A 86 -0.98 -7.26 -5.77
C CYS A 86 -0.38 -7.30 -4.36
N VAL A 87 -0.28 -8.50 -3.77
CA VAL A 87 0.32 -8.71 -2.46
C VAL A 87 1.69 -9.34 -2.63
N VAL A 88 2.72 -8.67 -2.13
CA VAL A 88 4.13 -9.07 -2.23
C VAL A 88 4.63 -9.37 -0.83
N VAL A 89 4.95 -10.65 -0.58
CA VAL A 89 5.66 -11.08 0.62
C VAL A 89 7.14 -11.17 0.27
N MET A 90 7.95 -10.40 0.96
CA MET A 90 9.38 -10.24 0.68
C MET A 90 10.23 -10.37 1.94
N SER A 91 11.53 -10.54 1.76
CA SER A 91 12.52 -10.50 2.83
C SER A 91 13.63 -9.52 2.46
N THR A 92 13.91 -8.58 3.35
CA THR A 92 15.03 -7.64 3.23
C THR A 92 15.46 -7.12 4.59
N GLU A 93 16.77 -6.98 4.78
CA GLU A 93 17.40 -6.33 5.94
C GLU A 93 17.45 -4.81 5.77
N LYS A 94 17.17 -4.30 4.56
CA LYS A 94 17.18 -2.86 4.25
C LYS A 94 16.16 -2.13 5.10
N SER A 95 16.53 -0.95 5.58
CA SER A 95 15.64 -0.14 6.41
C SER A 95 14.54 0.50 5.57
N LYS A 96 13.46 0.92 6.24
CA LYS A 96 12.38 1.71 5.63
C LYS A 96 12.93 2.97 4.95
N GLU A 97 13.93 3.61 5.53
CA GLU A 97 14.52 4.81 4.97
C GLU A 97 15.29 4.52 3.68
N GLU A 98 16.10 3.46 3.69
CA GLU A 98 16.86 3.01 2.54
C GLU A 98 15.93 2.63 1.37
N LEU A 99 14.84 1.93 1.65
CA LEU A 99 13.85 1.57 0.63
C LEU A 99 13.14 2.82 0.09
N LEU A 100 12.43 3.57 0.95
CA LEU A 100 11.49 4.60 0.51
C LEU A 100 12.16 5.88 -0.03
N PHE A 101 13.30 6.28 0.52
CA PHE A 101 13.88 7.59 0.16
C PHE A 101 14.98 7.49 -0.88
N ARG A 102 15.77 6.41 -0.86
CA ARG A 102 16.98 6.28 -1.69
C ARG A 102 16.81 5.45 -2.95
N ASN A 103 15.81 4.56 -2.99
CA ASN A 103 15.75 3.53 -4.03
C ASN A 103 14.48 3.57 -4.91
N GLY A 104 13.67 4.62 -4.85
CA GLY A 104 12.46 4.70 -5.69
C GLY A 104 11.41 3.65 -5.33
N PHE A 105 11.49 3.04 -4.15
CA PHE A 105 10.46 2.12 -3.68
C PHE A 105 9.29 2.91 -3.07
N PRO A 106 8.02 2.54 -3.30
CA PRO A 106 7.53 1.41 -4.10
C PRO A 106 7.25 1.74 -5.58
N TRP A 107 7.52 2.97 -6.02
CA TRP A 107 7.27 3.45 -7.38
C TRP A 107 8.46 4.25 -7.88
N ASP A 108 9.08 3.79 -8.96
CA ASP A 108 10.21 4.49 -9.58
C ASP A 108 9.89 5.98 -9.77
N ARG A 109 10.83 6.85 -9.40
CA ARG A 109 10.73 8.27 -9.73
C ARG A 109 11.06 8.46 -11.21
N PRO A 110 10.56 9.52 -11.85
CA PRO A 110 10.92 9.86 -13.24
C PRO A 110 12.43 9.97 -13.50
N ASN A 111 13.22 10.17 -12.44
CA ASN A 111 14.67 10.33 -12.48
C ASN A 111 15.44 9.11 -11.90
N ASP A 112 14.75 8.02 -11.55
CA ASP A 112 15.43 6.79 -11.13
C ASP A 112 15.92 6.03 -12.38
N PRO A 113 17.22 5.64 -12.45
CA PRO A 113 17.81 4.97 -13.61
C PRO A 113 17.30 3.54 -13.84
#